data_AF-A0A0D6M6X5-F1
#
_entry.id   AF-A0A0D6M6X5-F1
#
_cell.length_a   1.000
_cell.length_b   1.000
_cell.length_c   1.000
_cell.angle_alpha   90.00
_cell.angle_beta   90.00
_cell.angle_gamma   90.00
#
_symmetry.space_group_name_H-M   'P 1'
#
loop_
_entity.id
_entity.type
_entity.pdbx_description
1 polymer ?
#
loop_
_entity_poly.entity_id
_entity_poly.type
_entity_poly.pdbx_seq_one_letter_code
_entity_poly.pdbx_strand_id
1 'polypeptide(L)'
;MANSPKPGTWILERSTDYGKTFQPWYYFAETPAECMRQFGMESLSPISEDDRVICRSDLAGIHPLENAEMVIKILEHRPSRNKFSTSEALQNFTRATNVRI
;
A
#
# COMPACT_ATOMS: atom_id res chain seq x y z
N MET A 1 -1.35 11.73 21.70
CA MET A 1 -0.26 10.74 21.62
C MET A 1 -0.85 9.43 21.14
N ALA A 2 -0.14 8.67 20.30
CA ALA A 2 -0.59 7.36 19.84
C ALA A 2 -0.14 6.31 20.85
N ASN A 3 -1.08 5.72 21.57
CA ASN A 3 -0.87 4.80 22.70
C ASN A 3 -1.01 3.33 22.28
N SER A 4 -0.70 3.01 21.03
CA SER A 4 -0.88 1.66 20.47
C SER A 4 0.15 1.37 19.39
N PRO A 5 0.48 0.08 19.16
CA PRO A 5 1.36 -0.34 18.07
C PRO A 5 0.70 -0.10 16.71
N LYS A 6 1.48 -0.29 15.64
CA LYS A 6 0.93 -0.32 14.28
C LYS A 6 -0.11 -1.44 14.15
N PRO A 7 -1.17 -1.24 13.35
CA PRO A 7 -2.13 -2.32 13.08
C PRO A 7 -1.44 -3.50 12.39
N GLY A 8 -1.80 -4.72 12.79
CA GLY A 8 -1.20 -5.95 12.25
C GLY A 8 -1.57 -6.21 10.79
N THR A 9 -2.87 -6.24 10.47
CA THR A 9 -3.38 -6.41 9.09
C THR A 9 -4.36 -5.30 8.74
N TRP A 10 -4.12 -4.60 7.63
CA TRP A 10 -4.97 -3.50 7.17
C TRP A 10 -4.70 -3.18 5.69
N ILE A 11 -5.51 -2.31 5.09
CA ILE A 11 -5.43 -1.96 3.67
C ILE A 11 -5.37 -0.44 3.53
N LEU A 12 -4.40 0.05 2.77
CA LEU A 12 -4.40 1.45 2.32
C LEU A 12 -5.13 1.52 0.99
N GLU A 13 -6.25 2.23 0.95
CA GLU A 13 -7.09 2.35 -0.24
C GLU A 13 -7.24 3.80 -0.70
N ARG A 14 -7.54 3.95 -1.98
CA ARG A 14 -7.86 5.22 -2.62
C ARG A 14 -9.13 5.14 -3.43
N SER A 15 -9.77 6.28 -3.60
CA SER A 15 -10.87 6.50 -4.53
C SER A 15 -10.44 7.46 -5.63
N THR A 16 -10.97 7.29 -6.83
CA THR A 16 -10.87 8.28 -7.92
C THR A 16 -12.22 8.87 -8.32
N ASP A 17 -13.30 8.48 -7.64
CA ASP A 17 -14.69 8.80 -7.98
C ASP A 17 -15.45 9.44 -6.81
N TYR A 18 -14.75 10.20 -5.97
CA TYR A 18 -15.29 10.94 -4.82
C TYR A 18 -15.88 10.03 -3.72
N GLY A 19 -15.29 8.85 -3.52
CA GLY A 19 -15.58 7.94 -2.42
C GLY A 19 -16.69 6.93 -2.74
N LYS A 20 -17.05 6.75 -4.02
CA LYS A 20 -18.05 5.75 -4.41
C LYS A 20 -17.43 4.36 -4.49
N THR A 21 -16.20 4.27 -5.01
CA THR A 21 -15.43 3.03 -5.08
C THR A 21 -14.03 3.23 -4.53
N PHE A 22 -13.48 2.16 -3.97
CA PHE A 22 -12.13 2.16 -3.41
C PHE A 22 -11.32 1.04 -4.04
N GLN A 23 -10.06 1.35 -4.32
CA GLN A 23 -9.07 0.43 -4.83
C GLN A 23 -7.84 0.48 -3.93
N PRO A 24 -7.20 -0.67 -3.65
CA PRO A 24 -6.03 -0.71 -2.80
C PRO A 24 -4.81 -0.09 -3.48
N TRP A 25 -4.02 0.67 -2.72
CA TRP A 25 -2.63 0.96 -3.05
C TRP A 25 -1.71 -0.14 -2.55
N TYR A 26 -1.90 -0.55 -1.29
CA TYR A 26 -1.10 -1.57 -0.63
C TYR A 26 -1.94 -2.35 0.39
N TYR A 27 -1.60 -3.61 0.54
CA TYR A 27 -2.00 -4.41 1.69
C TYR A 27 -0.88 -4.42 2.74
N PHE A 28 -1.24 -4.62 4.00
CA PHE A 28 -0.29 -4.77 5.10
C PHE A 28 -0.69 -5.98 5.94
N ALA A 29 0.29 -6.77 6.33
CA ALA A 29 0.13 -7.89 7.26
C ALA A 29 1.45 -8.12 7.99
N GLU A 30 1.43 -8.64 9.23
CA GLU A 30 2.63 -8.77 10.06
C GLU A 30 3.70 -9.68 9.44
N THR A 31 3.29 -10.67 8.65
CA THR A 31 4.19 -11.66 8.04
C THR A 31 3.86 -11.93 6.57
N PRO A 32 4.84 -12.39 5.75
CA PRO A 32 4.57 -12.82 4.37
C PRO A 32 3.57 -13.98 4.28
N ALA A 33 3.56 -14.87 5.27
CA ALA A 33 2.60 -15.97 5.34
C ALA A 33 1.16 -15.43 5.50
N GLU A 34 0.99 -14.37 6.29
CA GLU A 34 -0.30 -13.73 6.46
C GLU A 34 -0.73 -12.92 5.23
N CYS A 35 0.20 -12.25 4.54
CA CYS A 35 -0.06 -11.64 3.24
C CYS A 35 -0.64 -12.66 2.24
N MET A 36 -0.01 -13.83 2.12
CA MET A 36 -0.51 -14.90 1.25
C MET A 36 -1.90 -15.39 1.67
N ARG A 37 -2.12 -15.57 2.97
CA ARG A 37 -3.38 -16.07 3.53
C ARG A 37 -4.55 -15.10 3.33
N GLN A 38 -4.30 -13.79 3.46
CA GLN A 38 -5.34 -12.75 3.42
C GLN A 38 -5.55 -12.18 2.01
N PHE A 39 -4.48 -12.03 1.23
CA PHE A 39 -4.46 -11.28 -0.03
C PHE A 39 -3.94 -12.09 -1.22
N GLY A 40 -3.69 -13.39 -1.06
CA GLY A 40 -3.24 -14.27 -2.13
C GLY A 40 -1.73 -14.26 -2.35
N MET A 41 -1.24 -15.31 -3.04
CA MET A 41 0.19 -15.49 -3.32
C MET A 41 0.76 -14.39 -4.22
N GLU A 42 -0.05 -13.86 -5.13
CA GLU A 42 0.32 -12.78 -6.03
C GLU A 42 0.68 -11.51 -5.26
N SER A 43 0.09 -11.25 -4.09
CA SER A 43 0.39 -10.08 -3.27
C SER A 43 1.86 -10.03 -2.80
N LEU A 44 2.55 -11.18 -2.81
CA LEU A 44 3.97 -11.29 -2.47
C LEU A 44 4.91 -11.05 -3.66
N SER A 45 4.37 -11.01 -4.88
CA SER A 45 5.18 -10.77 -6.07
C SER A 45 5.78 -9.36 -6.05
N PRO A 46 7.00 -9.18 -6.57
CA PRO A 46 7.60 -7.85 -6.68
C PRO A 46 6.77 -6.93 -7.58
N ILE A 47 6.99 -5.62 -7.43
CA ILE A 47 6.38 -4.61 -8.30
C ILE A 47 7.01 -4.73 -9.69
N SER A 48 6.31 -5.40 -10.61
CA SER A 48 6.67 -5.49 -12.03
C SER A 48 6.01 -4.41 -12.89
N GLU A 49 4.92 -3.81 -12.41
CA GLU A 49 4.05 -2.88 -13.14
C GLU A 49 3.71 -1.65 -12.26
N ASP A 50 3.41 -0.52 -12.89
CA ASP A 50 3.19 0.75 -12.20
C ASP A 50 1.94 0.76 -11.29
N ASP A 51 0.93 -0.04 -11.60
CA ASP A 51 -0.32 -0.16 -10.85
C ASP A 51 -0.40 -1.43 -9.98
N ARG A 52 0.68 -2.21 -9.93
CA ARG A 52 0.75 -3.45 -9.15
C ARG A 52 0.46 -3.22 -7.67
N VAL A 53 -0.56 -3.89 -7.14
CA VAL A 53 -0.83 -3.89 -5.69
C VAL A 53 -0.08 -5.06 -5.05
N ILE A 54 0.62 -4.77 -3.95
CA ILE A 54 1.41 -5.76 -3.20
C ILE A 54 1.09 -5.68 -1.70
N CYS A 55 1.43 -6.74 -0.96
CA CYS A 55 1.39 -6.77 0.48
C CYS A 55 2.76 -6.45 1.09
N ARG A 56 2.77 -5.57 2.09
CA ARG A 56 3.96 -5.05 2.75
C ARG A 56 4.01 -5.54 4.20
N SER A 57 4.83 -6.55 4.47
CA SER A 57 5.10 -7.02 5.84
C SER A 57 6.29 -6.34 6.50
N ASP A 58 7.12 -5.64 5.73
CA ASP A 58 8.29 -4.90 6.21
C ASP A 58 7.92 -3.67 7.06
N LEU A 59 6.69 -3.17 6.91
CA LEU A 59 6.20 -1.98 7.63
C LEU A 59 5.20 -2.32 8.75
N ALA A 60 4.67 -3.54 8.78
CA ALA A 60 3.57 -3.97 9.66
C ALA A 60 4.02 -4.66 10.97
N GLY A 61 5.32 -4.64 11.29
CA GLY A 61 5.82 -5.22 12.54
C GLY A 61 5.31 -4.50 13.79
N ILE A 62 5.12 -5.24 14.89
CA ILE A 62 4.51 -4.76 16.14
C ILE A 62 5.27 -3.62 16.84
N HIS A 63 6.57 -3.45 16.57
CA HIS A 63 7.37 -2.38 17.16
C HIS A 63 7.39 -1.10 16.29
N PRO A 64 7.38 0.10 16.90
CA PRO A 64 7.29 0.36 18.35
C PRO A 64 5.85 0.19 18.88
N LEU A 65 5.72 -0.08 20.19
CA LEU A 65 4.43 -0.35 20.84
C LEU A 65 3.58 0.92 21.07
N GLU A 66 4.19 2.08 20.94
CA GLU A 66 3.55 3.39 21.06
C GLU A 66 4.24 4.37 20.12
N ASN A 67 3.54 5.45 19.77
CA ASN A 67 4.04 6.53 18.92
C ASN A 67 4.68 6.03 17.61
N ALA A 68 4.13 4.96 17.05
CA ALA A 68 4.60 4.41 15.79
C ALA A 68 4.25 5.32 14.62
N GLU A 69 5.19 5.45 13.68
CA GLU A 69 5.01 6.18 12.44
C GLU A 69 5.20 5.24 11.24
N MET A 70 4.37 5.41 10.21
CA MET A 70 4.47 4.69 8.94
C MET A 70 4.51 5.69 7.79
N VAL A 71 5.59 5.64 7.01
CA VAL A 71 5.75 6.48 5.81
C VAL A 71 5.61 5.60 4.57
N ILE A 72 4.56 5.84 3.79
CA ILE A 72 4.24 5.05 2.60
C ILE A 72 4.54 5.89 1.36
N LYS A 73 5.48 5.42 0.55
CA LYS A 73 5.88 6.06 -0.71
C LYS A 73 5.24 5.34 -1.90
N ILE A 74 4.13 5.87 -2.42
CA ILE A 74 3.36 5.23 -3.51
C ILE A 74 4.20 5.00 -4.77
N LEU A 75 5.10 5.95 -5.09
CA LEU A 75 5.95 5.93 -6.29
C LEU A 75 7.19 5.04 -6.17
N GLU A 76 7.56 4.59 -4.97
CA GLU A 76 8.82 3.88 -4.76
C GLU A 76 8.78 2.49 -5.43
N HIS A 77 9.90 2.09 -6.05
CA HIS A 77 10.06 0.83 -6.79
C HIS A 77 9.14 0.65 -8.01
N ARG A 78 8.39 1.68 -8.42
CA ARG A 78 7.58 1.65 -9.65
C ARG A 78 8.47 1.78 -10.89
N PRO A 79 8.29 0.95 -11.94
CA PRO A 79 9.13 0.97 -13.13
C PRO A 79 9.25 2.35 -13.78
N SER A 80 8.14 3.10 -13.86
CA SER A 80 8.11 4.41 -14.50
C SER A 80 8.30 5.58 -13.53
N ARG A 81 8.81 5.36 -12.31
CA ARG A 81 9.03 6.42 -11.31
C ARG A 81 9.80 7.62 -11.88
N ASN A 82 10.84 7.36 -12.66
CA ASN A 82 11.70 8.39 -13.26
C ASN A 82 11.14 8.96 -14.58
N LYS A 83 10.03 8.42 -15.08
CA LYS A 83 9.34 8.79 -16.33
C LYS A 83 7.85 9.03 -16.09
N PHE A 84 7.52 9.67 -14.96
CA PHE A 84 6.14 9.85 -14.50
C PHE A 84 5.25 10.54 -15.55
N SER A 85 5.77 11.56 -16.23
CA SER A 85 5.03 12.32 -17.25
C SER A 85 4.59 11.49 -18.46
N THR A 86 5.24 10.36 -18.73
CA THR A 86 4.92 9.51 -19.88
C THR A 86 4.20 8.21 -19.50
N SER A 87 4.05 7.89 -18.20
CA SER A 87 3.29 6.72 -17.75
C SER A 87 1.90 7.13 -17.28
N GLU A 88 0.90 6.88 -18.13
CA GLU A 88 -0.51 7.07 -17.77
C GLU A 88 -0.92 6.11 -16.64
N ALA A 89 -0.40 4.88 -16.63
CA ALA A 89 -0.67 3.91 -15.57
C ALA A 89 -0.22 4.45 -14.19
N LEU A 90 0.98 5.01 -14.09
CA LEU A 90 1.49 5.55 -12.83
C LEU A 90 0.77 6.85 -12.40
N GLN A 91 0.42 7.70 -13.37
CA GLN A 91 -0.41 8.89 -13.11
C GLN A 91 -1.79 8.50 -12.57
N ASN A 92 -2.46 7.54 -13.21
CA ASN A 92 -3.74 7.04 -12.77
C ASN A 92 -3.64 6.31 -11.43
N PHE A 93 -2.57 5.56 -11.19
CA PHE A 93 -2.33 4.86 -9.93
C PHE A 93 -2.16 5.83 -8.76
N THR A 94 -1.44 6.93 -8.94
CA THR A 94 -1.21 7.93 -7.88
C THR A 94 -2.39 8.89 -7.66
N ARG A 95 -3.33 8.97 -8.60
CA ARG A 95 -4.51 9.83 -8.50
C ARG A 95 -5.44 9.37 -7.37
N ALA A 96 -5.88 10.31 -6.54
CA ALA A 96 -6.90 10.05 -5.52
C ALA A 96 -7.77 11.29 -5.24
N THR A 97 -9.05 11.05 -5.00
CA THR A 97 -10.00 12.02 -4.40
C THR A 97 -10.15 11.78 -2.90
N ASN A 98 -10.04 10.52 -2.45
CA ASN A 98 -10.16 10.12 -1.06
C ASN A 98 -9.15 9.02 -0.76
N VAL A 99 -8.73 8.94 0.50
CA VAL A 99 -7.84 7.92 1.04
C VAL A 99 -8.53 7.28 2.24
N ARG A 100 -8.48 5.95 2.34
CA ARG A 100 -9.04 5.17 3.45
C ARG A 100 -7.97 4.26 4.03
N ILE A 101 -7.98 4.16 5.36
CA ILE A 101 -7.11 3.36 6.22
C ILE A 101 -8.01 2.47 7.06
#